data_AF-R6CR13-F1
#
_entry.id   AF-R6CR13-F1
#
_cell.length_a   1.000
_cell.length_b   1.000
_cell.length_c   1.000
_cell.angle_alpha   90.00
_cell.angle_beta   90.00
_cell.angle_gamma   90.00
#
_symmetry.space_group_name_H-M   'P 1'
#
loop_
_entity.id
_entity.type
_entity.pdbx_description
1 polymer ?
#
loop_
_entity_poly.entity_id
_entity_poly.type
_entity_poly.pdbx_seq_one_letter_code
_entity_poly.pdbx_strand_id
1 'polypeptide(L)'
;MNREDINEAPIIDDDQPFTPEEEKFLDQKMKWRALFLLSALISMLVFEFRDKAGKKVDVLSGKEAIRIFLRNNRIGLVLALIMLAVLIVALICERGFHRSDSSAKVYGFLGSAGLMIYTVVAFILSGNHIYADYQGVTVAEPYEYVLSTQSGKYFVGFEDKDEFVQLQIPKKTYSQMQQGEKVSDDTSEIYSMVKDNGYKDAVLYSGGFEISYYFYSAIFSSAKPVSQR
;
A
#
# COMPACT_ATOMS: atom_id res chain seq x y z
N MET A 1 -37.60 -51.64 -39.70
CA MET A 1 -36.37 -51.02 -39.19
C MET A 1 -35.89 -50.06 -40.28
N ASN A 2 -36.42 -48.84 -40.26
CA ASN A 2 -36.00 -47.76 -41.15
C ASN A 2 -35.16 -46.80 -40.31
N ARG A 3 -33.96 -46.51 -40.79
CA ARG A 3 -33.04 -45.50 -40.26
C ARG A 3 -33.35 -44.20 -40.97
N GLU A 4 -33.98 -43.26 -40.29
CA GLU A 4 -34.04 -41.85 -40.69
C GLU A 4 -34.69 -41.07 -39.54
N ASP A 5 -33.91 -40.87 -38.46
CA ASP A 5 -34.18 -39.85 -37.43
C ASP A 5 -32.80 -39.39 -36.95
N ILE A 6 -32.11 -38.66 -37.84
CA ILE A 6 -30.82 -38.04 -37.57
C ILE A 6 -31.08 -36.58 -37.21
N ASN A 7 -30.84 -36.24 -35.95
CA ASN A 7 -30.45 -34.91 -35.46
C ASN A 7 -31.09 -33.69 -36.14
N GLU A 8 -32.27 -33.28 -35.68
CA GLU A 8 -32.55 -31.84 -35.56
C GLU A 8 -32.18 -31.40 -34.14
N ALA A 9 -30.87 -31.18 -33.93
CA ALA A 9 -30.49 -30.26 -32.87
C ALA A 9 -31.03 -28.87 -33.28
N PRO A 10 -31.77 -28.16 -32.42
CA PRO A 10 -32.23 -26.82 -32.76
C PRO A 10 -31.01 -25.98 -33.12
N ILE A 11 -30.98 -25.50 -34.35
CA ILE A 11 -30.03 -24.50 -34.80
C ILE A 11 -30.31 -23.29 -33.91
N ILE A 12 -29.44 -23.06 -32.92
CA ILE A 12 -29.44 -21.81 -32.16
C ILE A 12 -28.93 -20.77 -33.15
N ASP A 13 -29.87 -20.00 -33.68
CA ASP A 13 -29.61 -18.86 -34.54
C ASP A 13 -28.93 -17.79 -33.67
N ASP A 14 -27.60 -17.64 -33.79
CA ASP A 14 -26.81 -16.65 -33.04
C ASP A 14 -27.25 -15.18 -33.35
N ASP A 15 -28.12 -15.00 -34.33
CA ASP A 15 -28.73 -13.72 -34.72
C ASP A 15 -30.08 -13.44 -34.03
N GLN A 16 -30.50 -14.27 -33.07
CA GLN A 16 -31.76 -14.04 -32.36
C GLN A 16 -31.65 -12.78 -31.48
N PRO A 17 -32.41 -11.71 -31.76
CA PRO A 17 -32.32 -10.47 -30.99
C PRO A 17 -32.73 -10.75 -29.54
N PHE A 18 -31.92 -10.24 -28.60
CA PHE A 18 -32.19 -10.38 -27.18
C PHE A 18 -33.61 -9.93 -26.85
N THR A 19 -34.27 -10.69 -25.98
CA THR A 19 -35.56 -10.24 -25.47
C THR A 19 -35.38 -8.94 -24.67
N PRO A 20 -36.39 -8.06 -24.60
CA PRO A 20 -36.30 -6.80 -23.85
C PRO A 20 -35.95 -6.98 -22.35
N GLU A 21 -36.14 -8.18 -21.81
CA GLU A 21 -35.77 -8.54 -20.43
C GLU A 21 -34.28 -8.91 -20.32
N GLU A 22 -33.74 -9.63 -21.31
CA GLU A 22 -32.32 -9.97 -21.40
C GLU A 22 -31.45 -8.74 -21.67
N GLU A 23 -31.91 -7.83 -22.54
CA GLU A 23 -31.22 -6.54 -22.77
C GLU A 23 -31.14 -5.71 -21.48
N LYS A 24 -32.22 -5.63 -20.71
CA LYS A 24 -32.24 -4.94 -19.41
C LYS A 24 -31.31 -5.59 -18.39
N PHE A 25 -31.22 -6.92 -18.37
CA PHE A 25 -30.31 -7.65 -17.49
C PHE A 25 -28.85 -7.43 -17.86
N LEU A 26 -28.52 -7.50 -19.15
CA LEU A 26 -27.17 -7.23 -19.68
C LEU A 26 -26.75 -5.78 -19.39
N ASP A 27 -27.65 -4.81 -19.61
CA ASP A 27 -27.42 -3.39 -19.33
C ASP A 27 -27.17 -3.15 -17.82
N GLN A 28 -27.95 -3.78 -16.93
CA GLN A 28 -27.70 -3.71 -15.48
C GLN A 28 -26.37 -4.37 -15.08
N LYS A 29 -26.05 -5.55 -15.62
CA LYS A 29 -24.79 -6.25 -15.34
C LYS A 29 -23.58 -5.43 -15.78
N MET A 30 -23.67 -4.76 -16.93
CA MET A 30 -22.64 -3.85 -17.44
C MET A 30 -22.47 -2.61 -16.55
N LYS A 31 -23.57 -2.01 -16.07
CA LYS A 31 -23.52 -0.87 -15.14
C LYS A 31 -22.80 -1.19 -13.83
N TRP A 32 -23.12 -2.33 -13.21
CA TRP A 32 -22.49 -2.74 -11.94
C TRP A 32 -21.02 -3.15 -12.12
N ARG A 33 -20.67 -3.78 -13.24
CA ARG A 33 -19.27 -4.05 -13.60
C ARG A 33 -18.49 -2.76 -13.82
N ALA A 34 -19.07 -1.79 -14.52
CA ALA A 34 -18.45 -0.48 -14.73
C ALA A 34 -18.25 0.27 -13.41
N LEU A 35 -19.22 0.21 -12.49
CA LEU A 35 -19.10 0.81 -11.16
C LEU A 35 -17.97 0.17 -10.35
N PHE A 36 -17.89 -1.17 -10.33
CA PHE A 36 -16.80 -1.89 -9.66
C PHE A 36 -15.43 -1.55 -10.25
N LEU A 37 -15.31 -1.55 -11.58
CA LEU A 37 -14.06 -1.19 -12.27
C LEU A 37 -13.65 0.25 -11.99
N LEU A 38 -14.60 1.18 -11.95
CA LEU A 38 -14.35 2.58 -11.59
C LEU A 38 -13.89 2.71 -10.14
N SER A 39 -14.53 2.00 -9.20
CA SER A 39 -14.11 1.95 -7.80
C SER A 39 -12.71 1.35 -7.64
N ALA A 40 -12.38 0.30 -8.38
CA ALA A 40 -11.05 -0.30 -8.39
C ALA A 40 -9.98 0.64 -8.98
N LEU A 41 -10.28 1.29 -10.12
CA LEU A 41 -9.41 2.28 -10.76
C LEU A 41 -9.12 3.47 -9.85
N ILE A 42 -10.15 4.01 -9.19
CA ILE A 42 -9.99 5.12 -8.24
C ILE A 42 -9.16 4.66 -7.04
N SER A 43 -9.43 3.46 -6.49
CA SER A 43 -8.63 2.92 -5.40
C SER A 43 -7.15 2.79 -5.81
N MET A 44 -6.88 2.24 -7.00
CA MET A 44 -5.53 2.15 -7.55
C MET A 44 -4.87 3.52 -7.74
N LEU A 45 -5.58 4.51 -8.30
CA LEU A 45 -5.06 5.87 -8.48
C LEU A 45 -4.68 6.51 -7.14
N VAL A 46 -5.50 6.35 -6.11
CA VAL A 46 -5.20 6.88 -4.78
C VAL A 46 -3.97 6.18 -4.18
N PHE A 47 -3.81 4.87 -4.37
CA PHE A 47 -2.60 4.15 -3.97
C PHE A 47 -1.36 4.60 -4.75
N GLU A 48 -1.45 4.85 -6.06
CA GLU A 48 -0.34 5.35 -6.87
C GLU A 48 0.08 6.77 -6.47
N PHE A 49 -0.88 7.66 -6.18
CA PHE A 49 -0.58 9.00 -5.68
C PHE A 49 0.16 8.95 -4.35
N ARG A 50 -0.18 7.98 -3.48
CA ARG A 50 0.53 7.72 -2.23
C ARG A 50 1.98 7.27 -2.48
N ASP A 51 2.19 6.34 -3.40
CA ASP A 51 3.54 5.83 -3.75
C ASP A 51 4.44 6.94 -4.34
N LYS A 52 3.93 7.70 -5.30
CA LYS A 52 4.66 8.81 -5.94
C LYS A 52 4.97 9.95 -4.96
N ALA A 53 4.08 10.19 -3.98
CA ALA A 53 4.33 11.17 -2.93
C ALA A 53 5.45 10.71 -1.98
N GLY A 54 5.52 9.42 -1.63
CA GLY A 54 6.60 8.85 -0.80
C GLY A 54 8.00 9.09 -1.37
N LYS A 55 8.15 9.06 -2.70
CA LYS A 55 9.44 9.30 -3.37
C LYS A 55 10.00 10.72 -3.24
N LYS A 56 9.14 11.74 -2.98
CA LYS A 56 9.57 13.13 -2.77
C LYS A 56 9.84 13.46 -1.28
N VAL A 57 9.34 12.61 -0.39
CA VAL A 57 9.42 12.75 1.07
C VAL A 57 10.83 12.42 1.58
N ASP A 58 11.57 11.55 0.88
CA ASP A 58 12.98 11.19 1.15
C ASP A 58 13.99 12.36 1.22
N VAL A 59 13.62 13.54 0.73
CA VAL A 59 14.54 14.70 0.58
C VAL A 59 14.29 15.78 1.65
N LEU A 60 13.16 15.73 2.35
CA LEU A 60 12.77 16.74 3.33
C LEU A 60 13.05 16.26 4.75
N SER A 61 13.42 17.19 5.65
CA SER A 61 13.47 16.92 7.10
C SER A 61 12.18 16.19 7.53
N GLY A 62 12.33 15.03 8.19
CA GLY A 62 11.27 14.03 8.29
C GLY A 62 9.93 14.53 8.84
N LYS A 63 9.94 15.60 9.64
CA LYS A 63 8.72 16.24 10.16
C LYS A 63 7.86 16.91 9.08
N GLU A 64 8.48 17.56 8.09
CA GLU A 64 7.76 18.18 6.97
C GLU A 64 7.21 17.10 6.02
N ALA A 65 8.00 16.04 5.85
CA ALA A 65 7.66 14.86 5.08
C ALA A 65 6.41 14.15 5.63
N ILE A 66 6.36 13.94 6.95
CA ILE A 66 5.19 13.42 7.68
C ILE A 66 3.97 14.34 7.53
N ARG A 67 4.17 15.66 7.63
CA ARG A 67 3.07 16.62 7.47
C ARG A 67 2.44 16.55 6.07
N ILE A 68 3.27 16.50 5.03
CA ILE A 68 2.79 16.39 3.64
C ILE A 68 2.05 15.07 3.45
N PHE A 69 2.60 13.97 3.99
CA PHE A 69 1.95 12.66 3.91
C PHE A 69 0.60 12.65 4.62
N LEU A 70 0.50 13.18 5.84
CA LEU A 70 -0.76 13.31 6.59
C LEU A 70 -1.79 14.15 5.82
N ARG A 71 -1.37 15.27 5.22
CA ARG A 71 -2.27 16.10 4.41
C ARG A 71 -2.83 15.31 3.23
N ASN A 72 -1.99 14.56 2.53
CA ASN A 72 -2.39 13.77 1.37
C ASN A 72 -3.24 12.56 1.77
N ASN A 73 -2.91 11.88 2.86
CA ASN A 73 -3.69 10.79 3.43
C ASN A 73 -5.10 11.28 3.81
N ARG A 74 -5.21 12.44 4.46
CA ARG A 74 -6.50 13.07 4.78
C ARG A 74 -7.32 13.39 3.54
N ILE A 75 -6.70 13.90 2.47
CA ILE A 75 -7.38 14.15 1.19
C ILE A 75 -7.89 12.82 0.59
N GLY A 76 -7.06 11.78 0.60
CA GLY A 76 -7.42 10.44 0.13
C GLY A 76 -8.60 9.83 0.90
N LEU A 77 -8.59 9.94 2.23
CA LEU A 77 -9.68 9.51 3.10
C LEU A 77 -11.00 10.24 2.77
N VAL A 78 -10.96 11.57 2.61
CA VAL A 78 -12.14 12.36 2.25
C VAL A 78 -12.71 11.92 0.90
N LEU A 79 -11.86 11.70 -0.11
CA LEU A 79 -12.29 11.20 -1.40
C LEU A 79 -12.93 9.80 -1.31
N ALA A 80 -12.32 8.89 -0.54
CA ALA A 80 -12.86 7.56 -0.30
C ALA A 80 -14.24 7.62 0.38
N LEU A 81 -14.42 8.50 1.37
CA LEU A 81 -15.71 8.69 2.05
C LEU A 81 -16.78 9.31 1.14
N ILE A 82 -16.43 10.28 0.29
CA ILE A 82 -17.35 10.84 -0.71
C ILE A 82 -17.81 9.76 -1.68
N MET A 83 -16.88 8.93 -2.18
CA MET A 83 -17.22 7.82 -3.07
C MET A 83 -18.10 6.77 -2.40
N LEU A 84 -17.85 6.46 -1.11
CA LEU A 84 -18.71 5.58 -0.33
C LEU A 84 -20.12 6.16 -0.19
N ALA A 85 -20.24 7.48 0.06
CA ALA A 85 -21.53 8.15 0.13
C ALA A 85 -22.28 8.15 -1.22
N VAL A 86 -21.58 8.38 -2.34
CA VAL A 86 -22.17 8.27 -3.69
C VAL A 86 -22.67 6.85 -3.96
N LEU A 87 -21.91 5.83 -3.56
CA LEU A 87 -22.32 4.43 -3.64
C LEU A 87 -23.61 4.19 -2.84
N ILE A 88 -23.68 4.70 -1.60
CA ILE A 88 -24.87 4.57 -0.74
C ILE A 88 -26.08 5.29 -1.36
N VAL A 89 -25.91 6.48 -1.92
CA VAL A 89 -27.00 7.21 -2.60
C VAL A 89 -27.48 6.47 -3.85
N ALA A 90 -26.57 5.91 -4.64
CA ALA A 90 -26.94 5.08 -5.79
C ALA A 90 -27.81 3.87 -5.37
N LEU A 91 -27.53 3.27 -4.22
CA LEU A 91 -28.35 2.18 -3.66
C LEU A 91 -29.75 2.64 -3.23
N ILE A 92 -29.85 3.80 -2.59
CA ILE A 92 -31.14 4.34 -2.13
C ILE A 92 -32.01 4.74 -3.34
N CYS A 93 -31.39 5.28 -4.39
CA CYS A 93 -32.05 5.64 -5.63
C CYS A 93 -32.47 4.42 -6.45
N GLU A 94 -31.70 3.33 -6.45
CA GLU A 94 -32.12 2.02 -6.97
C GLU A 94 -33.11 1.33 -6.01
N ARG A 95 -34.29 1.95 -5.85
CA ARG A 95 -35.43 1.60 -4.97
C ARG A 95 -36.03 0.18 -5.15
N GLY A 96 -35.29 -0.78 -5.71
CA GLY A 96 -35.74 -2.10 -6.14
C GLY A 96 -34.79 -3.25 -5.77
N PHE A 97 -34.13 -3.21 -4.61
CA PHE A 97 -33.45 -4.41 -4.06
C PHE A 97 -34.43 -5.58 -3.81
N HIS A 98 -35.75 -5.31 -3.83
CA HIS A 98 -36.80 -6.26 -3.45
C HIS A 98 -37.33 -7.19 -4.56
N ARG A 99 -36.78 -7.20 -5.80
CA ARG A 99 -37.43 -8.01 -6.86
C ARG A 99 -36.56 -8.67 -7.93
N SER A 100 -35.24 -8.71 -7.80
CA SER A 100 -34.39 -9.34 -8.82
C SER A 100 -33.23 -10.08 -8.17
N ASP A 101 -33.35 -11.42 -8.10
CA ASP A 101 -32.34 -12.41 -7.68
C ASP A 101 -31.15 -12.50 -8.66
N SER A 102 -30.66 -11.37 -9.15
CA SER A 102 -29.44 -11.35 -9.94
C SER A 102 -28.25 -11.40 -8.99
N SER A 103 -27.66 -12.58 -8.84
CA SER A 103 -26.41 -12.81 -8.11
C SER A 103 -25.32 -11.79 -8.48
N ALA A 104 -25.29 -11.31 -9.73
CA ALA A 104 -24.36 -10.30 -10.20
C ALA A 104 -24.50 -8.93 -9.51
N LYS A 105 -25.71 -8.52 -9.12
CA LYS A 105 -25.94 -7.27 -8.36
C LYS A 105 -25.41 -7.41 -6.93
N VAL A 106 -25.68 -8.54 -6.30
CA VAL A 106 -25.25 -8.83 -4.93
C VAL A 106 -23.71 -8.90 -4.86
N TYR A 107 -23.06 -9.61 -5.78
CA TYR A 107 -21.60 -9.72 -5.82
C TYR A 107 -20.90 -8.41 -6.22
N GLY A 108 -21.43 -7.67 -7.19
CA GLY A 108 -20.89 -6.35 -7.57
C GLY A 108 -21.00 -5.34 -6.42
N PHE A 109 -22.09 -5.41 -5.65
CA PHE A 109 -22.29 -4.59 -4.47
C PHE A 109 -21.36 -4.99 -3.30
N LEU A 110 -21.35 -6.26 -2.89
CA LEU A 110 -20.49 -6.74 -1.81
C LEU A 110 -19.01 -6.46 -2.12
N GLY A 111 -18.59 -6.67 -3.37
CA GLY A 111 -17.23 -6.38 -3.81
C GLY A 111 -16.89 -4.90 -3.72
N SER A 112 -17.78 -4.02 -4.18
CA SER A 112 -17.56 -2.57 -4.16
C SER A 112 -17.58 -2.01 -2.72
N ALA A 113 -18.55 -2.43 -1.91
CA ALA A 113 -18.66 -2.01 -0.51
C ALA A 113 -17.47 -2.52 0.32
N GLY A 114 -17.08 -3.79 0.15
CA GLY A 114 -15.92 -4.38 0.82
C GLY A 114 -14.61 -3.66 0.47
N LEU A 115 -14.40 -3.37 -0.82
CA LEU A 115 -13.21 -2.62 -1.27
C LEU A 115 -13.16 -1.21 -0.68
N MET A 116 -14.30 -0.52 -0.63
CA MET A 116 -14.39 0.84 -0.08
C MET A 116 -14.16 0.87 1.44
N ILE A 117 -14.77 -0.07 2.18
CA ILE A 117 -14.54 -0.21 3.63
C ILE A 117 -13.07 -0.52 3.92
N TYR A 118 -12.49 -1.48 3.20
CA TYR A 118 -11.07 -1.81 3.32
C TYR A 118 -10.19 -0.58 3.06
N THR A 119 -10.49 0.18 2.01
CA THR A 119 -9.76 1.40 1.65
C THR A 119 -9.85 2.44 2.77
N VAL A 120 -11.05 2.68 3.33
CA VAL A 120 -11.24 3.61 4.46
C VAL A 120 -10.48 3.16 5.70
N VAL A 121 -10.57 1.87 6.07
CA VAL A 121 -9.85 1.31 7.22
C VAL A 121 -8.34 1.44 7.04
N ALA A 122 -7.82 1.15 5.84
CA ALA A 122 -6.40 1.32 5.52
C ALA A 122 -5.93 2.78 5.66
N PHE A 123 -6.77 3.75 5.28
CA PHE A 123 -6.47 5.17 5.50
C PHE A 123 -6.46 5.55 6.98
N ILE A 124 -7.44 5.07 7.76
CA ILE A 124 -7.51 5.34 9.20
C ILE A 124 -6.30 4.76 9.93
N LEU A 125 -5.96 3.49 9.66
CA LEU A 125 -4.79 2.84 10.27
C LEU A 125 -3.49 3.55 9.89
N SER A 126 -3.31 3.89 8.61
CA SER A 126 -2.15 4.66 8.16
C SER A 126 -2.10 6.06 8.80
N GLY A 127 -3.25 6.72 8.96
CA GLY A 127 -3.35 8.00 9.66
C GLY A 127 -2.95 7.89 11.13
N ASN A 128 -3.40 6.85 11.83
CA ASN A 128 -3.06 6.60 13.24
C ASN A 128 -1.57 6.32 13.43
N HIS A 129 -0.98 5.44 12.61
CA HIS A 129 0.44 5.12 12.66
C HIS A 129 1.32 6.38 12.45
N ILE A 130 0.94 7.24 11.51
CA ILE A 130 1.72 8.44 11.17
C ILE A 130 1.44 9.58 12.16
N TYR A 131 0.25 9.62 12.75
CA TYR A 131 -0.04 10.52 13.85
C TYR A 131 0.82 10.18 15.07
N ALA A 132 1.06 8.89 15.35
CA ALA A 132 2.01 8.48 16.38
C ALA A 132 3.42 9.00 16.09
N ASP A 133 3.90 8.90 14.84
CA ASP A 133 5.19 9.49 14.42
C ASP A 133 5.21 11.03 14.52
N TYR A 134 4.06 11.70 14.40
CA TYR A 134 3.99 13.15 14.61
C TYR A 134 4.15 13.55 16.08
N GLN A 135 3.81 12.67 17.03
CA GLN A 135 3.93 12.93 18.46
C GLN A 135 5.38 12.88 18.95
N GLY A 136 6.27 12.13 18.29
CA GLY A 136 7.67 12.07 18.66
C GLY A 136 8.51 11.16 17.76
N VAL A 137 9.82 11.37 17.79
CA VAL A 137 10.79 10.46 17.17
C VAL A 137 11.07 9.27 18.09
N THR A 138 11.24 8.10 17.50
CA THR A 138 11.83 6.94 18.17
C THR A 138 13.35 7.09 18.16
N VAL A 139 13.98 6.71 19.26
CA VAL A 139 15.44 6.72 19.41
C VAL A 139 15.87 5.28 19.64
N ALA A 140 16.67 4.73 18.73
CA ALA A 140 17.25 3.41 18.82
C ALA A 140 18.77 3.53 19.01
N GLU A 141 19.32 2.68 19.88
CA GLU A 141 20.76 2.50 20.05
C GLU A 141 21.11 1.07 19.60
N PRO A 142 21.16 0.81 18.28
CA PRO A 142 21.36 -0.54 17.78
C PRO A 142 22.75 -1.06 18.16
N TYR A 143 22.79 -2.31 18.64
CA TYR A 143 24.05 -3.02 18.90
C TYR A 143 24.80 -3.30 17.59
N GLU A 144 24.07 -3.63 16.53
CA GLU A 144 24.60 -3.84 15.19
C GLU A 144 23.77 -3.06 14.16
N TYR A 145 24.46 -2.51 13.16
CA TYR A 145 23.80 -1.89 12.02
C TYR A 145 24.56 -2.19 10.73
N VAL A 146 23.83 -2.26 9.62
CA VAL A 146 24.35 -2.55 8.29
C VAL A 146 24.22 -1.30 7.45
N LEU A 147 25.33 -0.83 6.89
CA LEU A 147 25.33 0.23 5.89
C LEU A 147 25.25 -0.40 4.51
N SER A 148 24.36 0.10 3.65
CA SER A 148 24.23 -0.40 2.28
C SER A 148 23.87 0.71 1.29
N THR A 149 24.01 0.40 0.00
CA THR A 149 23.67 1.32 -1.09
C THR A 149 22.70 0.66 -2.08
N GLN A 150 21.83 1.48 -2.68
CA GLN A 150 20.95 1.02 -3.75
C GLN A 150 20.59 2.20 -4.66
N SER A 151 20.80 2.04 -5.97
CA SER A 151 20.40 3.04 -6.98
C SER A 151 20.89 4.48 -6.68
N GLY A 152 22.10 4.62 -6.14
CA GLY A 152 22.71 5.91 -5.79
C GLY A 152 22.21 6.51 -4.45
N LYS A 153 21.37 5.80 -3.70
CA LYS A 153 20.92 6.14 -2.35
C LYS A 153 21.69 5.35 -1.30
N TYR A 154 21.74 5.89 -0.09
CA TYR A 154 22.47 5.35 1.05
C TYR A 154 21.49 4.95 2.13
N PHE A 155 21.73 3.81 2.78
CA PHE A 155 20.82 3.26 3.76
C PHE A 155 21.55 2.73 4.99
N VAL A 156 20.81 2.66 6.09
CA VAL A 156 21.17 1.92 7.30
C VAL A 156 20.07 0.93 7.64
N GLY A 157 20.44 -0.32 7.84
CA GLY A 157 19.59 -1.40 8.33
C GLY A 157 19.96 -1.76 9.75
N PHE A 158 18.98 -1.92 10.64
CA PHE A 158 19.21 -2.35 12.02
C PHE A 158 17.94 -2.99 12.58
N GLU A 159 18.05 -3.63 13.73
CA GLU A 159 16.91 -4.16 14.46
C GLU A 159 16.50 -3.20 15.59
N ASP A 160 15.21 -2.92 15.70
CA ASP A 160 14.62 -2.20 16.83
C ASP A 160 13.25 -2.81 17.15
N LYS A 161 12.96 -3.05 18.43
CA LYS A 161 11.69 -3.63 18.92
C LYS A 161 11.29 -4.93 18.19
N ASP A 162 12.25 -5.84 17.99
CA ASP A 162 12.06 -7.12 17.30
C ASP A 162 11.61 -6.96 15.82
N GLU A 163 11.79 -5.77 15.23
CA GLU A 163 11.51 -5.49 13.82
C GLU A 163 12.78 -5.05 13.07
N PHE A 164 12.90 -5.51 11.82
CA PHE A 164 13.93 -5.04 10.90
C PHE A 164 13.57 -3.66 10.35
N VAL A 165 14.45 -2.69 10.57
CA VAL A 165 14.29 -1.30 10.16
C VAL A 165 15.33 -0.96 9.11
N GLN A 166 14.88 -0.50 7.94
CA GLN A 166 15.72 -0.02 6.86
C GLN A 166 15.42 1.46 6.57
N LEU A 167 16.38 2.34 6.84
CA LEU A 167 16.21 3.79 6.67
C LEU A 167 17.11 4.32 5.56
N GLN A 168 16.57 5.16 4.68
CA GLN A 168 17.40 5.98 3.80
C GLN A 168 18.05 7.10 4.60
N ILE A 169 19.37 7.27 4.45
CA ILE A 169 20.14 8.28 5.18
C ILE A 169 20.91 9.22 4.23
N PRO A 170 21.22 10.46 4.66
CA PRO A 170 22.07 11.35 3.89
C PRO A 170 23.48 10.78 3.74
N LYS A 171 24.13 11.03 2.59
CA LYS A 171 25.53 10.63 2.33
C LYS A 171 26.48 11.07 3.44
N LYS A 172 26.29 12.27 3.99
CA LYS A 172 27.11 12.79 5.10
C LYS A 172 27.01 11.90 6.35
N THR A 173 25.79 11.50 6.71
CA THR A 173 25.53 10.59 7.84
C THR A 173 26.12 9.22 7.57
N TYR A 174 25.91 8.68 6.36
CA TYR A 174 26.50 7.41 5.94
C TYR A 174 28.03 7.40 6.14
N SER A 175 28.72 8.43 5.64
CA SER A 175 30.18 8.55 5.81
C SER A 175 30.62 8.72 7.26
N GLN A 176 29.80 9.32 8.12
CA GLN A 176 30.09 9.39 9.56
C GLN A 176 29.95 8.03 10.22
N MET A 177 28.90 7.27 9.89
CA MET A 177 28.65 5.93 10.45
C MET A 177 29.68 4.90 10.00
N GLN A 178 30.36 5.10 8.87
CA GLN A 178 31.48 4.25 8.43
C GLN A 178 32.72 4.32 9.34
N GLN A 179 32.79 5.31 10.24
CA GLN A 179 33.88 5.43 11.22
C GLN A 179 33.69 4.52 12.44
N GLY A 180 32.56 3.82 12.53
CA GLY A 180 32.28 2.83 13.57
C GLY A 180 33.15 1.57 13.44
N GLU A 181 33.04 0.69 14.42
CA GLU A 181 33.76 -0.58 14.44
C GLU A 181 33.15 -1.54 13.40
N LYS A 182 33.96 -1.96 12.43
CA LYS A 182 33.54 -2.89 11.39
C LYS A 182 33.61 -4.32 11.91
N VAL A 183 32.51 -5.06 11.79
CA VAL A 183 32.46 -6.48 12.12
C VAL A 183 32.96 -7.29 10.93
N SER A 184 33.82 -8.29 11.18
CA SER A 184 34.41 -9.14 10.12
C SER A 184 33.51 -10.30 9.71
N ASP A 185 32.59 -10.71 10.58
CA ASP A 185 31.69 -11.83 10.34
C ASP A 185 30.36 -11.34 9.75
N ASP A 186 30.12 -11.68 8.49
CA ASP A 186 28.89 -11.38 7.74
C ASP A 186 27.74 -12.37 8.09
N THR A 187 27.66 -12.80 9.36
CA THR A 187 26.69 -13.83 9.82
C THR A 187 25.47 -13.28 10.54
N SER A 188 25.43 -11.97 10.80
CA SER A 188 24.30 -11.30 11.45
C SER A 188 23.02 -11.45 10.63
N GLU A 189 21.90 -11.66 11.33
CA GLU A 189 20.57 -11.79 10.71
C GLU A 189 20.19 -10.52 9.93
N ILE A 190 20.53 -9.34 10.46
CA ILE A 190 20.32 -8.04 9.82
C ILE A 190 21.10 -7.96 8.49
N TYR A 191 22.32 -8.50 8.44
CA TYR A 191 23.13 -8.54 7.22
C TYR A 191 22.48 -9.41 6.14
N SER A 192 22.03 -10.62 6.51
CA SER A 192 21.29 -11.50 5.60
C SER A 192 20.03 -10.83 5.07
N MET A 193 19.24 -10.18 5.94
CA MET A 193 18.02 -9.47 5.53
C MET A 193 18.31 -8.32 4.55
N VAL A 194 19.36 -7.53 4.76
CA VAL A 194 19.75 -6.45 3.83
C VAL A 194 20.14 -7.02 2.47
N LYS A 195 20.89 -8.14 2.47
CA LYS A 195 21.33 -8.80 1.24
C LYS A 195 20.17 -9.42 0.46
N ASP A 196 19.26 -10.10 1.15
CA ASP A 196 18.09 -10.77 0.56
C ASP A 196 17.09 -9.77 -0.03
N ASN A 197 17.01 -8.56 0.53
CA ASN A 197 16.22 -7.46 -0.01
C ASN A 197 16.89 -6.74 -1.21
N GLY A 198 18.04 -7.23 -1.70
CA GLY A 198 18.68 -6.73 -2.91
C GLY A 198 19.42 -5.40 -2.76
N TYR A 199 19.79 -5.03 -1.52
CA TYR A 199 20.71 -3.91 -1.27
C TYR A 199 22.16 -4.34 -1.58
N LYS A 200 22.96 -3.40 -2.06
CA LYS A 200 24.35 -3.63 -2.49
C LYS A 200 25.34 -3.04 -1.49
N ASP A 201 26.59 -3.48 -1.60
CA ASP A 201 27.71 -2.98 -0.79
C ASP A 201 27.41 -2.99 0.73
N ALA A 202 26.68 -4.01 1.18
CA ALA A 202 26.30 -4.17 2.57
C ALA A 202 27.55 -4.42 3.43
N VAL A 203 27.70 -3.64 4.50
CA VAL A 203 28.79 -3.77 5.46
C VAL A 203 28.22 -3.68 6.87
N LEU A 204 28.53 -4.68 7.70
CA LEU A 204 28.12 -4.75 9.10
C LEU A 204 29.06 -3.95 10.01
N TYR A 205 28.46 -3.21 10.95
CA TYR A 205 29.14 -2.43 11.97
C TYR A 205 28.51 -2.72 13.34
N SER A 206 29.31 -2.58 14.40
CA SER A 206 28.87 -2.74 15.79
C SER A 206 28.92 -1.42 16.56
N GLY A 207 27.79 -1.08 17.18
CA GLY A 207 27.63 -0.05 18.19
C GLY A 207 28.00 1.38 17.78
N GLY A 208 27.96 2.29 18.76
CA GLY A 208 28.54 3.62 18.62
C GLY A 208 27.66 4.69 17.98
N PHE A 209 26.39 4.39 17.64
CA PHE A 209 25.45 5.38 17.13
C PHE A 209 24.07 5.29 17.77
N GLU A 210 23.53 6.44 18.15
CA GLU A 210 22.13 6.66 18.49
C GLU A 210 21.42 7.14 17.21
N ILE A 211 20.40 6.41 16.77
CA ILE A 211 19.62 6.70 15.56
C ILE A 211 18.23 7.15 15.98
N SER A 212 17.91 8.42 15.67
CA SER A 212 16.57 8.97 15.82
C SER A 212 15.81 8.89 14.50
N TYR A 213 14.62 8.31 14.51
CA TYR A 213 13.79 8.10 13.33
C TYR A 213 12.30 8.03 13.67
N TYR A 214 11.47 8.10 12.65
CA TYR A 214 10.02 7.94 12.76
C TYR A 214 9.68 6.48 12.42
N PHE A 215 9.22 5.73 13.42
CA PHE A 215 9.14 4.26 13.38
C PHE A 215 8.21 3.78 12.27
N TYR A 216 6.95 4.22 12.28
CA TYR A 216 5.94 3.73 11.35
C TYR A 216 6.13 4.24 9.92
N SER A 217 6.77 5.40 9.78
CA SER A 217 7.05 6.02 8.49
C SER A 217 8.39 5.57 7.90
N ALA A 218 9.23 4.87 8.67
CA ALA A 218 10.61 4.52 8.33
C ALA A 218 11.43 5.72 7.81
N ILE A 219 11.27 6.89 8.45
CA ILE A 219 11.94 8.13 8.04
C ILE A 219 13.08 8.45 9.01
N PHE A 220 14.28 8.59 8.49
CA PHE A 220 15.44 9.05 9.24
C PHE A 220 15.27 10.50 9.72
N SER A 221 15.60 10.76 10.99
CA SER A 221 15.65 12.12 11.55
C SER A 221 17.09 12.56 11.80
N SER A 222 17.85 11.80 12.59
CA SER A 222 19.25 12.11 12.91
C SER A 222 19.98 10.87 13.38
N ALA A 223 21.30 10.86 13.26
CA ALA A 223 22.16 9.92 13.95
C ALA A 223 23.27 10.69 14.65
N LYS A 224 23.65 10.26 15.85
CA LYS A 224 24.73 10.85 16.62
C LYS A 224 25.62 9.74 17.17
N PRO A 225 26.94 9.94 17.21
CA PRO A 225 27.81 8.98 17.85
C PRO A 225 27.53 8.95 19.35
N VAL A 226 27.46 7.75 19.92
CA VAL A 226 27.34 7.57 21.37
C VAL A 226 28.75 7.77 21.95
N SER A 227 28.92 8.79 22.79
CA SER A 227 30.16 8.93 23.56
C SER A 227 30.28 7.71 24.46
N GLN A 228 31.36 6.93 24.29
CA GLN A 228 31.72 5.88 25.25
C GLN A 228 31.69 6.52 26.65
N ARG A 229 30.83 6.01 27.53
CA ARG A 229 30.84 6.35 28.95
C ARG A 229 31.92 5.55 29.67
#